data_AF-A0ABD0R2J6-F1
#
_entry.id   AF-A0ABD0R2J6-F1
#
_cell.length_a   1.000
_cell.length_b   1.000
_cell.length_c   1.000
_cell.angle_alpha   90.00
_cell.angle_beta   90.00
_cell.angle_gamma   90.00
#
_symmetry.space_group_name_H-M   'P 1'
#
loop_
_entity.id
_entity.type
_entity.pdbx_description
1 polymer ?
#
loop_
_entity_poly.entity_id
_entity_poly.type
_entity_poly.pdbx_seq_one_letter_code
_entity_poly.pdbx_strand_id
1 'polypeptide(L)' 'IITEKLITRFVPFLPLLRRHVERCAQRELCQRGECQRADVVSSVGGAMTYTPNDSQYFSSTGCKLVPAKVNL' A
#
# COMPACT_ATOMS: atom_id res chain seq x y z
N ILE A 1 44.10 -7.08 4.39
CA ILE A 1 42.89 -6.87 5.23
C ILE A 1 41.83 -6.29 4.29
N ILE A 2 40.84 -7.08 3.89
CA ILE A 2 39.73 -6.59 3.05
C ILE A 2 38.58 -6.26 3.99
N THR A 3 38.13 -5.01 3.98
CA THR A 3 36.93 -4.57 4.70
C THR A 3 35.70 -5.07 3.94
N GLU A 4 35.18 -6.22 4.35
CA GLU A 4 33.93 -6.76 3.82
C GLU A 4 32.72 -5.90 4.29
N LYS A 5 31.79 -5.60 3.36
CA LYS A 5 30.51 -4.86 3.52
C LYS A 5 30.53 -3.32 3.37
N LEU A 6 31.08 -2.80 2.26
CA LEU A 6 30.89 -1.40 1.87
C LEU A 6 29.54 -1.19 1.18
N ILE A 7 28.48 -0.92 1.96
CA ILE A 7 27.21 -0.42 1.40
C ILE A 7 27.44 1.02 0.94
N THR A 8 27.38 1.28 -0.37
CA THR A 8 27.59 2.62 -0.93
C THR A 8 26.39 3.54 -0.70
N ARG A 9 25.18 2.96 -0.63
CA ARG A 9 23.95 3.71 -0.33
C ARG A 9 22.85 2.82 0.21
N PHE A 10 22.12 3.34 1.18
CA PHE A 10 20.88 2.76 1.69
C PHE A 10 19.69 3.65 1.27
N VAL A 11 18.67 3.06 0.68
CA VAL A 11 17.44 3.76 0.26
C VAL A 11 16.26 3.12 1.00
N PRO A 12 15.88 3.66 2.17
CA PRO A 12 14.75 3.13 2.92
C PRO A 12 13.43 3.47 2.23
N PHE A 13 12.53 2.50 2.20
CA PHE A 13 11.15 2.71 1.81
C PHE A 13 10.28 2.81 3.06
N LEU A 14 9.48 3.88 3.12
CA LEU A 14 8.57 4.09 4.22
C LEU A 14 7.29 3.27 4.04
N PRO A 15 6.65 2.85 5.15
CA PRO A 15 5.37 2.18 5.08
C PRO A 15 4.28 3.11 4.54
N LEU A 16 3.25 2.52 3.94
CA LEU A 16 2.21 3.26 3.22
C LEU A 16 1.06 3.67 4.13
N LEU A 17 0.62 4.92 4.02
CA LEU A 17 -0.62 5.38 4.65
C LEU A 17 -1.86 4.94 3.86
N ARG A 18 -3.03 5.02 4.50
CA ARG A 18 -4.33 4.73 3.85
C ARG A 18 -4.51 5.43 2.50
N ARG A 19 -4.17 6.72 2.42
CA ARG A 19 -4.23 7.48 1.14
C ARG A 19 -3.38 6.87 0.01
N HIS A 20 -2.28 6.19 0.34
CA HIS A 20 -1.44 5.51 -0.66
C HIS A 20 -2.08 4.20 -1.10
N VAL A 21 -2.72 3.47 -0.17
CA VAL A 21 -3.52 2.27 -0.47
C VAL A 21 -4.69 2.63 -1.39
N GLU A 22 -5.42 3.70 -1.09
CA GLU A 22 -6.54 4.18 -1.93
C GLU A 22 -6.08 4.53 -3.35
N ARG A 23 -4.92 5.19 -3.50
CA ARG A 23 -4.32 5.44 -4.82
C ARG A 23 -3.94 4.16 -5.55
N CYS A 24 -3.42 3.16 -4.84
CA CYS A 24 -3.16 1.84 -5.44
C CYS A 24 -4.46 1.15 -5.89
N ALA A 25 -5.53 1.22 -5.10
CA ALA A 25 -6.83 0.67 -5.46
C ALA A 25 -7.43 1.38 -6.68
N GLN A 26 -7.35 2.70 -6.74
CA GLN A 26 -7.79 3.48 -7.89
C GLN A 26 -7.01 3.09 -9.16
N ARG A 27 -5.68 2.93 -9.05
CA ARG A 27 -4.85 2.48 -10.17
C ARG A 27 -5.25 1.08 -10.65
N GLU A 28 -5.45 0.15 -9.74
CA GLU A 28 -5.88 -1.23 -10.05
C GLU A 28 -7.24 -1.23 -10.78
N LEU A 29 -8.22 -0.49 -10.27
CA LEU A 29 -9.53 -0.32 -10.92
C LEU A 29 -9.40 0.29 -12.31
N CYS A 30 -8.55 1.30 -12.46
CA CYS A 30 -8.30 1.92 -13.76
C CYS A 30 -7.67 0.97 -14.77
N GLN A 31 -6.75 0.11 -14.35
CA GLN A 31 -6.16 -0.91 -15.21
C GLN A 31 -7.21 -1.93 -15.70
N ARG A 32 -8.33 -2.05 -14.99
CA ARG A 32 -9.48 -2.90 -15.34
C ARG A 32 -10.60 -2.14 -16.07
N GLY A 33 -10.44 -0.85 -16.33
CA GLY A 33 -11.48 -0.01 -16.95
C GLY A 33 -12.55 0.52 -15.98
N GLU A 34 -12.40 0.31 -14.67
CA GLU A 34 -13.37 0.67 -13.63
C GLU A 34 -12.95 1.90 -12.79
N CYS A 35 -12.24 2.87 -13.38
CA CYS A 35 -11.68 4.04 -12.69
C CYS A 35 -12.68 4.83 -11.81
N GLN A 36 -13.98 4.75 -12.12
CA GLN A 36 -15.01 5.56 -11.50
C GLN A 36 -15.51 5.00 -10.16
N ARG A 37 -15.11 3.77 -9.79
CA ARG A 37 -15.56 3.07 -8.57
C ARG A 37 -14.86 3.58 -7.30
N ALA A 38 -15.12 4.84 -6.94
CA ALA A 38 -14.59 5.47 -5.73
C ALA A 38 -15.08 4.80 -4.43
N ASP A 39 -16.25 4.17 -4.47
CA ASP A 39 -16.81 3.32 -3.42
C ASP A 39 -15.90 2.14 -3.08
N VAL A 40 -15.37 1.45 -4.12
CA VAL A 40 -14.42 0.34 -3.95
C VAL A 40 -13.09 0.85 -3.43
N VAL A 41 -12.62 2.01 -3.91
CA VAL A 41 -11.37 2.62 -3.41
C VAL A 41 -11.44 2.84 -1.90
N SER A 42 -12.52 3.45 -1.41
CA SER A 42 -12.72 3.71 0.03
C SER A 42 -12.85 2.40 0.82
N SER A 43 -13.58 1.42 0.27
CA SER A 43 -13.78 0.10 0.89
C SER A 43 -12.46 -0.66 1.03
N VAL A 44 -11.63 -0.69 -0.01
CA VAL A 44 -10.30 -1.31 0.02
C VAL A 44 -9.39 -0.59 1.02
N GLY A 45 -9.43 0.75 1.03
CA GLY A 45 -8.69 1.56 2.00
C GLY A 45 -9.09 1.26 3.45
N GLY A 46 -10.38 1.06 3.72
CA GLY A 46 -10.89 0.70 5.05
C GLY A 46 -10.64 -0.75 5.45
N ALA A 47 -10.60 -1.67 4.49
CA ALA A 47 -10.47 -3.10 4.76
C ALA A 47 -9.03 -3.56 5.04
N MET A 48 -8.03 -2.68 4.99
CA MET A 48 -6.63 -3.03 5.26
C MET A 48 -6.32 -3.08 6.75
N THR A 49 -5.30 -3.87 7.10
CA THR A 49 -4.73 -3.88 8.45
C THR A 49 -3.72 -2.75 8.58
N TYR A 50 -3.87 -1.94 9.64
CA TYR A 50 -3.01 -0.80 9.92
C TYR A 50 -2.34 -0.93 11.29
N THR A 51 -1.15 -0.36 11.41
CA THR A 51 -0.34 -0.30 12.63
C THR A 51 0.19 1.12 12.84
N PRO A 52 0.54 1.51 14.08
CA PRO A 52 0.24 0.81 15.35
C PRO A 52 -1.25 0.89 15.72
N ASN A 53 -1.74 -0.02 16.57
CA ASN A 53 -3.17 -0.16 16.87
C ASN A 53 -3.83 1.10 17.44
N ASP A 54 -3.08 1.91 18.18
CA ASP A 54 -3.59 3.12 18.85
C ASP A 54 -4.05 4.20 17.87
N SER A 55 -3.55 4.15 16.63
CA SER A 55 -3.71 5.24 15.67
C SER A 55 -3.83 4.83 14.20
N GLN A 56 -3.56 3.57 13.90
CA GLN A 56 -3.83 2.92 12.61
C GLN A 56 -3.35 3.72 11.39
N TYR A 57 -2.11 4.22 11.42
CA TYR A 57 -1.59 5.10 10.37
C TYR A 57 -1.04 4.35 9.15
N PHE A 58 -0.31 3.26 9.38
CA PHE A 58 0.51 2.60 8.38
C PHE A 58 -0.04 1.23 8.02
N SER A 59 -0.25 0.98 6.74
CA SER A 59 -0.67 -0.33 6.26
C SER A 59 0.44 -1.36 6.48
N SER A 60 0.10 -2.47 7.13
CA SER A 60 1.03 -3.58 7.36
C SER A 60 1.50 -4.25 6.07
N THR A 61 0.73 -4.13 4.98
CA THR A 61 1.01 -4.82 3.70
C THR A 61 1.14 -3.86 2.51
N GLY A 62 1.00 -2.55 2.73
CA GLY A 62 1.03 -1.56 1.66
C GLY A 62 0.02 -1.87 0.57
N CYS A 63 0.46 -1.93 -0.69
CA CYS A 63 -0.43 -2.21 -1.82
C CYS A 63 -0.50 -3.69 -2.21
N LYS A 64 0.18 -4.59 -1.48
CA LYS A 64 0.34 -5.99 -1.86
C LYS A 64 -1.00 -6.75 -1.96
N LEU A 65 -1.95 -6.44 -1.07
CA LEU A 65 -3.26 -7.12 -1.02
C LEU A 65 -4.38 -6.39 -1.76
N VAL A 66 -4.09 -5.24 -2.37
CA VAL A 66 -5.09 -4.44 -3.10
C VAL A 66 -5.76 -5.23 -4.23
N PRO A 67 -5.03 -5.95 -5.12
CA PRO A 67 -5.65 -6.66 -6.23
C PRO A 67 -6.67 -7.73 -5.79
N ALA A 68 -6.40 -8.38 -4.65
CA ALA A 68 -7.31 -9.37 -4.06
C ALA A 68 -8.55 -8.71 -3.43
N LYS A 69 -8.41 -7.52 -2.82
CA LYS A 69 -9.51 -6.79 -2.18
C LYS A 69 -10.42 -6.04 -3.16
N VAL A 70 -9.94 -5.70 -4.36
CA VAL A 70 -10.76 -5.09 -5.42
C VAL A 70 -11.71 -6.11 -6.06
N ASN A 71 -11.45 -7.42 -5.90
CA ASN A 71 -12.29 -8.52 -6.40
C ASN A 71 -13.42 -8.96 -5.44
N LEU A 72 -13.46 -8.40 -4.24
CA LEU A 72 -14.47 -8.68 -3.20
C LEU A 72 -15.67 -7.74 -3.38
#